data_AF-A0A1G1LNR6-F1
#
_entry.id   AF-A0A1G1LNR6-F1
#
_cell.length_a   1.000
_cell.length_b   1.000
_cell.length_c   1.000
_cell.angle_alpha   90.00
_cell.angle_beta   90.00
_cell.angle_gamma   90.00
#
_symmetry.space_group_name_H-M   'P 1'
#
loop_
_entity.id
_entity.type
_entity.pdbx_description
1 polymer ?
#
loop_
_entity_poly.entity_id
_entity_poly.type
_entity_poly.pdbx_seq_one_letter_code
_entity_poly.pdbx_strand_id
1 'polypeptide(L)' 'MSKILSLKLRDDVYEETEVITEKLHVPRNGYINAAIAFYNKLKKRALLKKELARESQMVRDNSMEVLKAFDAFEDELAES' A
#
# COMPACT_ATOMS: atom_id res chain seq x y z
N MET A 1 21.57 3.33 7.47
CA MET A 1 22.24 4.50 6.88
C MET A 1 21.22 5.62 6.72
N SER A 2 21.43 6.76 7.34
CA SER A 2 20.62 7.98 7.13
C SER A 2 21.26 8.88 6.09
N LYS A 3 20.44 9.63 5.35
CA LYS A 3 20.87 10.69 4.44
C LYS A 3 20.31 12.02 4.98
N ILE A 4 21.07 13.11 4.83
CA ILE A 4 20.61 14.45 5.20
C ILE A 4 19.76 14.99 4.05
N LEU A 5 18.60 15.54 4.38
CA LEU A 5 17.67 16.14 3.43
C LEU A 5 17.31 17.55 3.90
N SER A 6 17.28 18.51 2.98
CA SER A 6 16.65 19.81 3.21
C SER A 6 15.19 19.72 2.76
N LEU A 7 14.25 19.94 3.69
CA LEU A 7 12.81 19.87 3.45
C LEU A 7 12.15 21.15 3.92
N LYS A 8 11.33 21.76 3.06
CA LYS A 8 10.47 22.88 3.43
C LYS A 8 9.14 22.34 3.95
N LEU A 9 8.82 22.66 5.19
CA LEU A 9 7.51 22.40 5.80
C LEU A 9 6.68 23.70 5.77
N ARG A 10 5.36 23.54 5.84
CA ARG A 10 4.47 24.68 6.12
C ARG A 10 4.61 25.04 7.60
N ASP A 11 4.48 26.32 7.93
CA ASP A 11 4.70 26.83 9.28
C ASP A 11 3.76 26.16 10.30
N ASP A 12 2.49 26.00 9.94
CA ASP A 12 1.47 25.31 10.76
C ASP A 12 1.89 23.88 11.14
N VAL A 13 2.37 23.11 10.16
CA VAL A 13 2.82 21.72 10.37
C VAL A 13 4.10 21.68 11.21
N TYR A 14 5.01 22.62 10.98
CA TYR A 14 6.25 22.72 11.74
C TYR A 14 5.98 23.01 13.21
N GLU A 15 5.20 24.06 13.51
CA GLU A 15 4.87 24.48 14.87
C GLU A 15 4.16 23.36 15.65
N GLU A 16 3.17 22.71 15.04
CA GLU A 16 2.47 21.57 15.65
C GLU A 16 3.45 20.42 15.93
N THR A 17 4.35 20.12 15.00
CA THR A 17 5.36 19.08 15.18
C THR A 17 6.30 19.39 16.34
N GLU A 18 6.77 20.63 16.48
CA GLU A 18 7.64 21.02 17.60
C GLU A 18 6.90 20.85 18.94
N VAL A 19 5.66 21.32 19.05
CA VAL A 19 4.85 21.19 20.28
C VAL A 19 4.64 19.72 20.66
N ILE A 20 4.35 18.86 19.68
CA ILE A 20 4.14 17.43 19.93
C ILE A 20 5.45 16.76 20.35
N THR A 21 6.53 17.01 19.62
CA THR A 21 7.82 16.36 19.87
C THR A 21 8.43 16.78 21.22
N GLU A 22 8.22 18.03 21.64
CA GLU A 22 8.57 18.52 22.96
C GLU A 22 7.80 17.79 24.06
N LYS A 23 6.47 17.70 23.95
CA LYS A 23 5.61 17.01 24.93
C LYS A 23 5.90 15.51 25.03
N LEU A 24 6.28 14.88 23.92
CA LEU A 24 6.61 13.46 23.87
C LEU A 24 8.07 13.17 24.20
N HIS A 25 8.91 14.20 24.35
CA HIS A 25 10.36 14.08 24.55
C HIS A 25 11.05 13.21 23.49
N VAL A 26 10.65 13.34 22.22
CA VAL A 26 11.23 12.59 21.11
C VAL A 26 11.99 13.51 20.15
N PRO A 27 13.10 13.07 19.55
CA PRO A 27 13.79 13.87 18.55
C PRO A 27 12.91 14.10 17.32
N ARG A 28 12.78 15.36 16.88
CA ARG A 28 12.04 15.76 15.68
C ARG A 28 12.33 14.90 14.46
N ASN A 29 13.61 14.64 14.16
CA ASN A 29 13.98 13.81 13.02
C ASN A 29 13.45 12.38 13.14
N GLY A 30 13.44 11.81 14.35
CA GLY A 30 12.86 10.48 14.59
C GLY A 30 11.35 10.48 14.35
N TYR A 31 10.67 11.51 14.85
CA TYR A 31 9.23 11.69 14.64
C TYR A 31 8.87 11.84 13.16
N ILE A 32 9.56 12.72 12.43
CA ILE A 32 9.36 12.93 10.99
C ILE A 32 9.62 11.63 10.21
N ASN A 33 10.70 10.90 10.51
CA ASN A 33 10.98 9.62 9.85
C ASN A 33 9.89 8.58 10.12
N ALA A 34 9.38 8.49 11.35
CA ALA A 34 8.31 7.58 11.70
C ALA A 34 7.00 7.93 10.95
N ALA A 35 6.64 9.21 10.88
CA ALA A 35 5.48 9.69 10.15
C ALA A 35 5.59 9.37 8.64
N ILE A 36 6.75 9.64 8.02
CA ILE A 36 7.00 9.32 6.61
C ILE A 36 6.93 7.80 6.37
N ALA A 37 7.54 7.00 7.24
CA ALA A 37 7.51 5.54 7.13
C ALA A 37 6.08 4.99 7.19
N PHE A 38 5.26 5.51 8.13
CA PHE A 38 3.85 5.17 8.23
C PHE A 38 3.09 5.52 6.94
N TYR A 39 3.25 6.75 6.44
CA TYR A 39 2.55 7.21 5.24
C TYR A 39 2.98 6.43 3.99
N ASN A 40 4.27 6.10 3.86
CA ASN A 40 4.78 5.26 2.78
C ASN A 40 4.14 3.87 2.80
N LYS A 41 3.97 3.25 3.97
CA LYS A 41 3.29 1.96 4.11
C LYS A 41 1.83 2.04 3.65
N LEU A 42 1.13 3.11 4.02
CA LEU A 42 -0.24 3.37 3.56
C LEU A 42 -0.31 3.50 2.04
N LYS A 43 0.59 4.28 1.43
CA LYS A 43 0.61 4.49 -0.03
C LYS A 43 1.00 3.25 -0.80
N LYS A 44 1.98 2.46 -0.32
CA LYS A 44 2.34 1.18 -0.92
C LYS A 44 1.14 0.23 -1.00
N ARG A 45 0.34 0.13 0.06
CA ARG A 45 -0.89 -0.68 0.06
C ARG A 45 -1.91 -0.18 -0.96
N ALA A 46 -2.09 1.13 -1.07
CA ALA A 46 -3.01 1.73 -2.05
C ALA A 46 -2.57 1.46 -3.50
N LEU A 47 -1.27 1.58 -3.78
CA LEU A 47 -0.70 1.28 -5.11
C LEU A 47 -0.86 -0.20 -5.45
N LEU A 48 -0.50 -1.10 -4.54
CA LEU A 48 -0.66 -2.54 -4.73
C LEU A 48 -2.13 -2.92 -5.00
N LYS A 49 -3.07 -2.35 -4.24
CA LYS A 49 -4.51 -2.58 -4.47
C LYS A 49 -4.92 -2.20 -5.89
N LYS A 50 -4.44 -1.05 -6.39
CA LYS A 50 -4.73 -0.58 -7.75
C LYS A 50 -4.14 -1.50 -8.80
N GLU A 51 -2.91 -1.96 -8.59
CA GLU A 51 -2.21 -2.88 -9.48
C GLU A 51 -2.92 -4.23 -9.57
N LEU A 52 -3.24 -4.85 -8.43
CA LEU A 52 -3.99 -6.11 -8.37
C LEU A 52 -5.37 -6.01 -9.01
N ALA A 53 -6.09 -4.90 -8.81
CA ALA A 53 -7.40 -4.69 -9.45
C ALA A 53 -7.27 -4.62 -10.99
N ARG A 54 -6.23 -3.93 -11.49
CA ARG A 54 -5.95 -3.83 -12.93
C ARG A 54 -5.59 -5.19 -13.51
N GLU A 55 -4.71 -5.93 -12.84
CA GLU A 55 -4.25 -7.25 -13.28
C GLU A 55 -5.40 -8.26 -13.27
N SER A 56 -6.19 -8.29 -12.19
CA SER A 56 -7.38 -9.14 -12.09
C SER A 56 -8.37 -8.86 -13.22
N GLN A 57 -8.62 -7.59 -13.56
CA GLN A 57 -9.49 -7.24 -14.68
C GLN A 57 -8.91 -7.69 -16.02
N MET A 58 -7.60 -7.56 -16.22
CA MET A 58 -6.93 -7.91 -17.47
C MET A 58 -6.99 -9.42 -17.76
N VAL A 59 -6.89 -10.26 -16.73
CA VAL A 59 -6.88 -11.73 -16.90
C VAL A 59 -8.26 -12.37 -16.74
N ARG A 60 -9.27 -11.60 -16.29
CA ARG A 60 -10.60 -12.10 -15.89
C ARG A 60 -11.20 -13.04 -16.92
N ASP A 61 -11.30 -12.61 -18.17
CA ASP A 61 -12.07 -13.34 -19.18
C ASP A 61 -11.40 -14.68 -19.52
N ASN A 62 -10.06 -14.70 -19.64
CA ASN A 62 -9.28 -15.92 -19.82
C ASN A 62 -9.40 -16.85 -18.60
N SER A 63 -9.26 -16.33 -17.38
CA SER A 63 -9.44 -17.13 -16.16
C SER A 63 -10.83 -17.77 -16.07
N MET A 64 -11.88 -17.06 -16.50
CA MET A 64 -13.24 -17.60 -16.54
C MET A 64 -13.44 -18.65 -17.63
N GLU A 65 -12.76 -18.53 -18.77
CA GLU A 65 -12.78 -19.54 -19.83
C GLU A 65 -12.14 -20.84 -19.35
N VAL A 66 -10.96 -20.75 -18.74
CA VAL A 66 -10.27 -21.88 -18.14
C VAL A 66 -11.11 -22.54 -17.06
N LEU A 67 -11.73 -21.76 -16.18
CA LEU A 67 -12.63 -22.29 -15.14
C LEU A 67 -13.78 -23.10 -15.73
N LYS A 68 -14.46 -22.58 -16.76
CA LYS A 68 -15.55 -23.30 -17.45
C LYS A 68 -15.08 -24.62 -18.07
N ALA A 69 -13.85 -24.65 -18.60
CA ALA A 69 -13.30 -25.88 -19.14
C ALA A 69 -13.11 -26.93 -18.04
N PHE A 70 -12.59 -26.54 -16.87
CA PHE A 70 -12.48 -27.44 -15.71
C PHE A 70 -13.84 -27.94 -15.22
N ASP A 71 -14.83 -27.06 -15.08
CA ASP A 71 -16.19 -27.44 -14.67
C ASP A 71 -16.77 -28.50 -15.63
N ALA A 72 -16.63 -28.30 -16.95
CA ALA A 72 -17.09 -29.26 -17.94
C ALA A 72 -16.36 -30.62 -17.85
N PHE A 73 -15.04 -30.61 -17.58
CA PHE A 73 -14.29 -31.84 -17.36
C PHE A 73 -14.75 -32.59 -16.11
N GLU A 74 -15.08 -31.88 -15.03
CA GLU A 74 -15.59 -32.50 -13.80
C GLU A 74 -16.98 -33.11 -14.01
N ASP A 75 -17.87 -32.43 -14.73
CA ASP A 75 -19.20 -32.94 -15.08
C ASP A 75 -19.09 -34.22 -15.91
N GLU A 76 -18.22 -34.24 -16.93
CA GLU A 76 -17.97 -35.42 -17.77
C GLU A 76 -17.44 -36.63 -16.96
N LEU A 77 -16.60 -36.40 -15.94
CA LEU A 77 -16.08 -37.44 -15.06
C LEU A 77 -17.12 -37.96 -14.05
N ALA A 78 -18.07 -37.11 -13.65
CA ALA A 78 -19.12 -37.50 -12.72
C ALA A 78 -20.24 -38.32 -13.38
N GLU A 79 -20.41 -38.18 -14.70
CA GLU A 79 -21.40 -38.92 -15.50
C GLU A 79 -20.87 -40.27 -16.03
N SER A 80 -19.57 -40.57 -15.88
CA SER A 80 -18.89 -41.81 -16.30
C SER A 80 -18.76 -42.84 -15.18
#